data_AF-A0A3B5L3K5-F1
#
_entry.id   AF-A0A3B5L3K5-F1
#
_cell.length_a   1.000
_cell.length_b   1.000
_cell.length_c   1.000
_cell.angle_alpha   90.00
_cell.angle_beta   90.00
_cell.angle_gamma   90.00
#
_symmetry.space_group_name_H-M   'P 1'
#
loop_
_entity.id
_entity.type
_entity.pdbx_description
1 polymer ?
#
loop_
_entity_poly.entity_id
_entity_poly.type
_entity_poly.pdbx_seq_one_letter_code
_entity_poly.pdbx_strand_id
1 'polypeptide(L)'
;CNTSKIIVNCKKDQGNSSSGSPKAYCDFTNDLEDSWNKDNTDNTSMAEKFMLSVENLIKISNMTVGTSKENLQVDVCNSTNCNITVFNVSVFLPGGVNVKTAAFKQLDKYLPNLDNKSEVNSIIVSTTADSYSDITLDFEMIKPRPRNVELKCVFWDNKKHVFSSDGCKWAGPSKEGRCTCDHLSSFALLLSKEPLDVPGLTYLTYAALSLSVLSLIVTLVIELIVWSDVVKTSTLYLRHTAHVNICLCLLIGNLCFLASSSNPENISDLWCRTSAVLKHFCYLAMFFWTFCLSATLLHQAVFLFHKVSKANYLRFSLVVGYAIPLIIVFVTFLTCNGGAEGVYYLEKTCWLVYGGLFKGTFYTFIIPVGAIVFINVFSMLVVIMKLISHHSEIHQKTDISPEKEKAAAKTVVRSIILLTPIFGVTWIFGFAILIFDLTSGPAAYAFEYIFTVLNGFQGFFILLTTCFLDRMKWFSRENHWEKAHAENVHSRLPYLFNVIVY
;
A
#
# COMPACT_ATOMS: atom_id res chain seq x y z
N CYS A 1 4.02 46.36 34.47
CA CYS A 1 3.59 46.14 33.07
C CYS A 1 4.81 46.04 32.16
N ASN A 2 5.37 44.85 31.98
CA ASN A 2 6.42 44.58 30.98
C ASN A 2 5.75 44.12 29.69
N THR A 3 5.77 44.98 28.67
CA THR A 3 5.36 44.70 27.30
C THR A 3 6.62 44.61 26.45
N SER A 4 7.02 43.38 26.09
CA SER A 4 8.01 43.11 25.05
C SER A 4 7.41 43.57 23.72
N LYS A 5 7.96 44.64 23.15
CA LYS A 5 7.56 45.17 21.83
C LYS A 5 8.29 44.40 20.75
N ILE A 6 7.57 44.00 19.69
CA ILE A 6 8.19 43.77 18.38
C ILE A 6 8.70 45.16 17.92
N ILE A 7 9.99 45.43 18.06
CA ILE A 7 10.58 46.67 17.57
C ILE A 7 11.00 46.44 16.12
N VAL A 8 10.15 46.84 15.18
CA VAL A 8 10.56 47.04 13.79
C VAL A 8 11.23 48.41 13.73
N ASN A 9 12.56 48.44 13.73
CA ASN A 9 13.30 49.70 13.63
C ASN A 9 13.40 50.11 12.15
N CYS A 10 12.38 50.81 11.65
CA CYS A 10 12.44 51.45 10.34
C CYS A 10 13.05 52.85 10.48
N LYS A 11 14.31 53.02 10.06
CA LYS A 11 14.94 54.35 9.95
C LYS A 11 14.60 54.96 8.59
N LYS A 12 14.16 56.21 8.62
CA LYS A 12 14.02 57.07 7.43
C LYS A 12 15.35 57.79 7.24
N ASP A 13 15.99 57.61 6.10
CA ASP A 13 17.27 58.26 5.81
C ASP A 13 17.03 59.77 5.61
N GLN A 14 17.50 60.61 6.53
CA GLN A 14 17.55 62.07 6.33
C GLN A 14 18.89 62.43 5.69
N GLY A 15 19.12 61.91 4.49
CA GLY A 15 20.20 62.34 3.61
C GLY A 15 19.85 63.70 3.00
N ASN A 16 20.60 64.73 3.39
CA ASN A 16 20.47 66.08 2.88
C ASN A 16 20.99 66.13 1.43
N SER A 17 20.15 65.76 0.46
CA SER A 17 20.42 65.99 -0.97
C SER A 17 19.12 66.11 -1.74
N SER A 18 18.95 67.27 -2.37
CA SER A 18 17.91 67.58 -3.36
C SER A 18 17.83 66.48 -4.44
N SER A 19 16.63 66.02 -4.75
CA SER A 19 16.26 64.97 -5.72
C SER A 19 16.45 63.51 -5.27
N GLY A 20 15.33 62.85 -4.95
CA GLY A 20 15.28 61.41 -4.66
C GLY A 20 14.15 61.06 -3.68
N SER A 21 13.27 60.14 -4.05
CA SER A 21 12.21 59.63 -3.17
C SER A 21 12.80 58.91 -1.94
N PRO A 22 12.21 59.07 -0.73
CA PRO A 22 12.80 58.58 0.51
C PRO A 22 12.85 57.05 0.55
N LYS A 23 14.04 56.49 0.82
CA LYS A 23 14.24 55.06 1.09
C LYS A 23 14.10 54.79 2.60
N ALA A 24 13.37 53.73 2.97
CA ALA A 24 13.24 53.27 4.35
C ALA A 24 14.01 51.95 4.52
N TYR A 25 14.79 51.85 5.60
CA TYR A 25 15.54 50.64 5.97
C TYR A 25 14.98 50.10 7.29
N CYS A 26 14.52 48.85 7.31
CA CYS A 26 13.93 48.22 8.50
C CYS A 26 14.82 47.08 9.00
N ASP A 27 15.20 47.12 10.28
CA ASP A 27 15.96 46.07 10.95
C ASP A 27 15.08 45.33 11.97
N PHE A 28 15.21 44.00 12.01
CA PHE A 28 14.46 43.10 12.90
C PHE A 28 15.43 42.54 13.95
N THR A 29 15.23 42.85 15.23
CA THR A 29 16.05 42.35 16.35
C THR A 29 15.36 41.24 17.13
N ASN A 30 16.17 40.26 17.56
CA ASN A 30 15.80 39.02 18.26
C ASN A 30 15.14 39.27 19.62
N ASP A 31 13.96 38.67 19.83
CA ASP A 31 13.50 38.03 21.09
C ASP A 31 12.02 37.61 20.90
N LEU A 32 11.79 36.51 20.16
CA LEU A 32 10.43 35.99 19.90
C LEU A 32 9.99 34.91 20.90
N GLU A 33 10.91 34.28 21.63
CA GLU A 33 10.59 33.11 22.47
C GLU A 33 9.73 33.47 23.71
N ASP A 34 9.97 34.62 24.33
CA ASP A 34 9.25 35.05 25.54
C ASP A 34 7.93 35.81 25.27
N SER A 35 7.69 36.29 24.05
CA SER A 35 6.48 37.08 23.73
C SER A 35 5.25 36.21 23.43
N TRP A 36 5.44 34.92 23.16
CA TRP A 36 4.40 34.01 22.64
C TRP A 36 3.56 33.30 23.72
N ASN A 37 3.88 33.49 25.00
CA ASN A 37 3.21 32.84 26.14
C ASN A 37 2.09 33.66 26.82
N LYS A 38 1.58 34.72 26.18
CA LYS A 38 0.46 35.49 26.74
C LYS A 38 -0.83 35.30 25.95
N ASP A 39 -1.72 34.55 26.58
CA ASP A 39 -3.14 34.48 26.29
C ASP A 39 -3.72 35.91 26.30
N ASN A 40 -3.90 36.46 25.10
CA ASN A 40 -4.53 37.77 24.90
C ASN A 40 -5.88 37.51 24.24
N THR A 41 -6.91 38.08 24.83
CA THR A 41 -8.34 38.06 24.47
C THR A 41 -8.69 38.72 23.13
N ASP A 42 -7.78 38.71 22.15
CA ASP A 42 -8.08 38.99 20.74
C ASP A 42 -8.17 37.65 20.01
N ASN A 43 -9.24 37.42 19.24
CA ASN A 43 -9.48 36.17 18.49
C ASN A 43 -8.41 35.83 17.41
N THR A 44 -7.31 36.58 17.32
CA THR A 44 -6.24 36.42 16.33
C THR A 44 -4.90 36.14 17.01
N SER A 45 -4.26 35.02 16.66
CA SER A 45 -2.98 34.61 17.22
C SER A 45 -1.90 35.67 16.94
N MET A 46 -0.94 35.84 17.86
CA MET A 46 0.20 36.74 17.66
C MET A 46 1.01 36.38 16.41
N ALA A 47 1.06 35.09 16.06
CA ALA A 47 1.71 34.59 14.84
C ALA A 47 1.04 35.11 13.57
N GLU A 48 -0.30 35.13 13.55
CA GLU A 48 -1.07 35.68 12.44
C GLU A 48 -0.81 37.18 12.27
N LYS A 49 -0.89 37.94 13.38
CA LYS A 49 -0.63 39.39 13.36
C LYS A 49 0.78 39.70 12.85
N PHE A 50 1.77 38.90 13.24
CA PHE A 50 3.15 39.04 12.77
C PHE A 50 3.26 38.81 11.26
N MET A 51 2.70 37.70 10.76
CA MET A 51 2.68 37.37 9.33
C MET A 51 2.05 38.49 8.48
N LEU A 52 0.86 38.95 8.87
CA LEU A 52 0.12 40.00 8.15
C LEU A 52 0.85 41.35 8.19
N SER A 53 1.51 41.66 9.31
CA SER A 53 2.30 42.88 9.43
C SER A 53 3.49 42.87 8.48
N VAL A 54 4.20 41.74 8.39
CA VAL A 54 5.34 41.57 7.48
C VAL A 54 4.89 41.59 6.03
N GLU A 55 3.80 40.91 5.67
CA GLU A 55 3.23 40.92 4.31
C GLU A 55 2.86 42.34 3.86
N ASN A 56 2.19 43.12 4.71
CA ASN A 56 1.84 44.51 4.41
C ASN A 56 3.07 45.42 4.28
N LEU A 57 4.08 45.22 5.13
CA LEU A 57 5.34 45.97 5.06
C LEU A 57 6.07 45.68 3.74
N ILE A 58 6.17 44.42 3.34
CA ILE A 58 6.82 44.01 2.08
C ILE A 58 6.09 44.64 0.89
N LYS A 59 4.76 44.60 0.90
CA LYS A 59 3.94 45.17 -0.16
C LYS A 59 4.23 46.65 -0.39
N ILE A 60 4.31 47.45 0.68
CA ILE A 60 4.50 48.92 0.60
C ILE A 60 5.98 49.31 0.44
N SER A 61 6.91 48.48 0.92
CA SER A 61 8.35 48.79 0.90
C SER A 61 8.93 48.82 -0.52
N ASN A 62 9.83 49.76 -0.80
CA ASN A 62 10.57 49.80 -2.07
C ASN A 62 11.92 49.07 -1.93
N MET A 63 11.85 47.76 -1.68
CA MET A 63 13.04 46.92 -1.53
C MET A 63 13.67 46.64 -2.90
N THR A 64 15.00 46.80 -2.98
CA THR A 64 15.81 46.49 -4.17
C THR A 64 16.79 45.35 -3.94
N VAL A 65 16.94 44.94 -2.68
CA VAL A 65 17.84 43.86 -2.23
C VAL A 65 17.10 43.06 -1.16
N GLY A 66 17.20 41.74 -1.22
CA GLY A 66 16.66 40.84 -0.21
C GLY A 66 17.38 40.96 1.14
N THR A 67 16.73 40.50 2.21
CA THR A 67 17.27 40.45 3.56
C THR A 67 17.15 39.04 4.10
N SER A 68 18.22 38.48 4.66
CA SER A 68 18.20 37.17 5.31
C SER A 68 18.53 37.32 6.80
N LYS A 69 17.64 36.80 7.64
CA LYS A 69 17.79 36.65 9.10
C LYS A 69 17.41 35.21 9.47
N GLU A 70 17.67 34.80 10.71
CA GLU A 70 17.53 33.40 11.15
C GLU A 70 16.11 32.82 10.96
N ASN A 71 15.07 33.62 11.23
CA ASN A 71 13.66 33.20 11.15
C ASN A 71 12.84 33.88 10.04
N LEU A 72 13.45 34.80 9.29
CA LEU A 72 12.80 35.53 8.21
C LEU A 72 13.78 35.77 7.07
N GLN A 73 13.44 35.29 5.88
CA GLN A 73 14.18 35.57 4.65
C GLN A 73 13.25 36.23 3.65
N VAL A 74 13.65 37.38 3.11
CA VAL A 74 12.92 38.13 2.09
C VAL A 74 13.82 38.27 0.87
N ASP A 75 13.27 38.02 -0.30
CA ASP A 75 13.98 38.21 -1.56
C ASP A 75 13.08 38.89 -2.61
N VAL A 76 13.70 39.58 -3.57
CA VAL A 76 13.03 40.48 -4.51
C VAL A 76 13.52 40.24 -5.93
N CYS A 77 12.60 40.33 -6.89
CA CYS A 77 12.86 40.01 -8.27
C CYS A 77 12.06 40.89 -9.22
N ASN A 78 12.77 41.56 -10.12
CA ASN A 78 12.23 42.54 -11.06
C ASN A 78 12.28 42.05 -12.52
N SER A 79 12.24 40.74 -12.74
CA SER A 79 12.28 40.12 -14.07
C SER A 79 10.94 39.52 -14.44
N THR A 80 10.61 39.53 -15.73
CA THR A 80 9.36 38.98 -16.28
C THR A 80 9.16 37.49 -16.01
N ASN A 81 10.23 36.71 -15.86
CA ASN A 81 10.17 35.33 -15.39
C ASN A 81 10.98 35.22 -14.10
N CYS A 82 10.27 35.19 -12.99
CA CYS A 82 10.88 35.24 -11.70
C CYS A 82 11.04 33.85 -11.09
N ASN A 83 12.25 33.51 -10.65
CA ASN A 83 12.53 32.29 -9.90
C ASN A 83 13.36 32.68 -8.66
N ILE A 84 12.71 32.66 -7.49
CA ILE A 84 13.29 33.06 -6.21
C ILE A 84 13.44 31.82 -5.34
N THR A 85 14.50 31.75 -4.54
CA THR A 85 14.64 30.69 -3.52
C THR A 85 14.78 31.32 -2.14
N VAL A 86 13.82 31.04 -1.25
CA VAL A 86 13.81 31.48 0.15
C VAL A 86 13.75 30.27 1.07
N PHE A 87 14.74 30.09 1.94
CA PHE A 87 14.90 28.90 2.80
C PHE A 87 14.61 27.58 2.05
N ASN A 88 15.24 27.40 0.89
CA ASN A 88 15.08 26.24 -0.02
C ASN A 88 13.69 26.07 -0.66
N VAL A 89 12.73 26.96 -0.41
CA VAL A 89 11.46 26.99 -1.15
C VAL A 89 11.67 27.78 -2.43
N SER A 90 11.44 27.14 -3.56
CA SER A 90 11.53 27.79 -4.87
C SER A 90 10.18 28.36 -5.28
N VAL A 91 10.15 29.65 -5.59
CA VAL A 91 8.95 30.37 -6.02
C VAL A 91 9.14 30.81 -7.45
N PHE A 92 8.31 30.23 -8.33
CA PHE A 92 8.28 30.55 -9.74
C PHE A 92 7.03 31.35 -10.08
N LEU A 93 7.22 32.56 -10.57
CA LEU A 93 6.15 33.47 -10.98
C LEU A 93 6.38 33.94 -12.43
N PRO A 94 5.64 33.40 -13.41
CA PRO A 94 5.66 33.88 -14.77
C PRO A 94 4.94 35.23 -14.88
N GLY A 95 5.45 36.13 -15.71
CA GLY A 95 4.88 37.48 -15.91
C GLY A 95 5.02 38.41 -14.70
N GLY A 96 5.80 38.03 -13.69
CA GLY A 96 5.95 38.75 -12.44
C GLY A 96 6.59 40.13 -12.62
N VAL A 97 5.95 41.17 -12.08
CA VAL A 97 6.55 42.51 -11.96
C VAL A 97 6.63 42.89 -10.48
N ASN A 98 7.81 43.32 -10.03
CA ASN A 98 8.12 43.66 -8.64
C ASN A 98 7.75 42.55 -7.64
N VAL A 99 8.20 41.32 -7.92
CA VAL A 99 7.90 40.16 -7.09
C VAL A 99 8.73 40.25 -5.81
N LYS A 100 8.05 40.17 -4.66
CA LYS A 100 8.67 40.11 -3.34
C LYS A 100 8.15 38.89 -2.61
N THR A 101 9.06 38.06 -2.14
CA THR A 101 8.74 36.82 -1.44
C THR A 101 9.39 36.81 -0.07
N ALA A 102 8.63 36.47 0.96
CA ALA A 102 9.12 36.25 2.31
C ALA A 102 8.82 34.84 2.79
N ALA A 103 9.80 34.21 3.43
CA ALA A 103 9.66 32.93 4.09
C ALA A 103 9.87 33.07 5.60
N PHE A 104 9.01 32.42 6.37
CA PHE A 104 8.99 32.43 7.82
C PHE A 104 9.37 31.05 8.36
N LYS A 105 10.46 30.99 9.12
CA LYS A 105 10.88 29.75 9.79
C LYS A 105 10.17 29.63 11.14
N GLN A 106 9.72 28.44 11.49
CA GLN A 106 9.07 28.09 12.77
C GLN A 106 7.69 28.71 13.02
N LEU A 107 7.22 29.63 12.16
CA LEU A 107 5.90 30.26 12.29
C LEU A 107 4.76 29.24 12.16
N ASP A 108 5.00 28.15 11.44
CA ASP A 108 4.12 26.99 11.28
C ASP A 108 3.62 26.41 12.61
N LYS A 109 4.42 26.49 13.67
CA LYS A 109 4.07 25.94 14.99
C LYS A 109 3.08 26.79 15.80
N TYR A 110 2.86 28.05 15.40
CA TYR A 110 2.15 29.05 16.21
C TYR A 110 0.89 29.59 15.54
N LEU A 111 0.57 29.14 14.33
CA LEU A 111 -0.67 29.50 13.67
C LEU A 111 -1.85 28.68 14.21
N PRO A 112 -2.98 29.35 14.51
CA PRO A 112 -4.16 28.69 15.04
C PRO A 112 -4.86 27.90 13.95
N ASN A 113 -5.61 26.88 14.38
CA ASN A 113 -6.59 26.17 13.56
C ASN A 113 -6.02 25.48 12.31
N LEU A 114 -5.23 24.44 12.54
CA LEU A 114 -5.18 23.35 11.58
C LEU A 114 -6.38 22.44 11.79
N ASP A 115 -7.06 22.11 10.70
CA ASP A 115 -8.05 21.03 10.68
C ASP A 115 -7.47 19.82 11.42
N ASN A 116 -8.22 19.21 12.34
CA ASN A 116 -7.71 18.12 13.20
C ASN A 116 -7.10 16.97 12.37
N LYS A 117 -7.47 16.88 11.11
CA LYS A 117 -7.07 15.91 10.10
C LYS A 117 -5.77 16.22 9.36
N SER A 118 -5.14 17.38 9.55
CA SER A 118 -3.91 17.75 8.81
C SER A 118 -2.90 18.45 9.71
N GLU A 119 -1.63 18.40 9.34
CA GLU A 119 -0.53 19.11 10.01
C GLU A 119 0.32 19.90 9.01
N VAL A 120 0.93 21.00 9.44
CA VAL A 120 1.84 21.77 8.58
C VAL A 120 3.09 20.93 8.31
N ASN A 121 3.48 20.83 7.04
CA ASN A 121 4.64 20.07 6.60
C ASN A 121 5.64 20.90 5.78
N SER A 122 5.54 22.22 5.84
CA SER A 122 6.50 23.16 5.24
C SER A 122 6.65 24.42 6.08
N ILE A 123 7.65 25.23 5.75
CA ILE A 123 7.67 26.63 6.18
C ILE A 123 6.58 27.44 5.45
N ILE A 124 6.28 28.62 5.97
CA ILE A 124 5.27 29.52 5.40
C ILE A 124 5.95 30.51 4.47
N VAL A 125 5.39 30.67 3.28
CA VAL A 125 5.92 31.57 2.26
C VAL A 125 4.84 32.51 1.77
N SER A 126 5.08 33.82 1.92
CA SER A 126 4.20 34.88 1.46
C SER A 126 4.81 35.55 0.23
N THR A 127 4.03 35.71 -0.84
CA THR A 127 4.49 36.35 -2.08
C THR A 127 3.55 37.48 -2.48
N THR A 128 4.11 38.60 -2.92
CA THR A 128 3.39 39.77 -3.44
C THR A 128 4.00 40.20 -4.78
N ALA A 129 3.16 40.65 -5.72
CA ALA A 129 3.58 41.16 -7.03
C ALA A 129 2.51 42.12 -7.58
N ASP A 130 2.90 43.00 -8.52
CA ASP A 130 2.00 43.97 -9.15
C ASP A 130 1.21 43.35 -10.33
N SER A 131 1.83 42.40 -11.03
CA SER A 131 1.23 41.62 -12.11
C SER A 131 1.76 40.19 -12.03
N TYR A 132 0.89 39.22 -12.26
CA TYR A 132 1.22 37.80 -12.14
C TYR A 132 0.26 36.93 -12.96
N SER A 133 0.75 35.77 -13.38
CA SER A 133 -0.07 34.60 -13.68
C SER A 133 0.00 33.61 -12.51
N ASP A 134 -0.51 32.39 -12.70
CA ASP A 134 -0.44 31.33 -11.68
C ASP A 134 0.97 31.19 -11.06
N ILE A 135 1.03 31.20 -9.73
CA ILE A 135 2.24 31.02 -8.94
C ILE A 135 2.52 29.54 -8.76
N THR A 136 3.77 29.13 -8.96
CA THR A 136 4.23 27.78 -8.64
C THR A 136 5.22 27.83 -7.48
N LEU A 137 4.92 27.11 -6.39
CA LEU A 137 5.79 26.98 -5.23
C LEU A 137 6.31 25.55 -5.14
N ASP A 138 7.61 25.37 -4.89
CA ASP A 138 8.24 24.07 -4.64
C ASP A 138 8.77 24.06 -3.21
N PHE A 139 8.01 23.42 -2.32
CA PHE A 139 8.29 23.38 -0.88
C PHE A 139 9.25 22.24 -0.51
N GLU A 140 10.17 22.52 0.39
CA GLU A 140 10.91 21.48 1.11
C GLU A 140 10.05 20.95 2.27
N MET A 141 9.81 19.64 2.29
CA MET A 141 8.97 18.98 3.29
C MET A 141 9.74 18.77 4.60
N ILE A 142 9.11 19.11 5.73
CA ILE A 142 9.68 18.90 7.07
C ILE A 142 9.70 17.40 7.42
N LYS A 143 8.63 16.68 7.09
CA LYS A 143 8.46 15.24 7.26
C LYS A 143 8.25 14.56 5.92
N PRO A 144 8.84 13.36 5.71
CA PRO A 144 8.59 12.57 4.51
C PRO A 144 7.12 12.15 4.45
N ARG A 145 6.52 12.23 3.26
CA ARG A 145 5.12 11.87 3.02
C ARG A 145 4.93 10.34 2.92
N PRO A 146 3.97 9.74 3.66
CA PRO A 146 3.51 8.37 3.39
C PRO A 146 2.72 8.27 2.07
N ARG A 147 2.87 7.18 1.32
CA ARG A 147 2.27 7.00 -0.03
C ARG A 147 0.76 6.92 -0.08
N ASN A 148 0.12 6.64 1.05
CA ASN A 148 -1.34 6.59 1.17
C ASN A 148 -1.92 7.92 1.69
N VAL A 149 -1.09 8.96 1.83
CA VAL A 149 -1.46 10.24 2.40
C VAL A 149 -1.32 11.34 1.35
N GLU A 150 -2.36 12.16 1.23
CA GLU A 150 -2.39 13.32 0.34
C GLU A 150 -1.72 14.55 0.99
N LEU A 151 -1.08 15.36 0.16
CA LEU A 151 -0.62 16.71 0.53
C LEU A 151 -1.64 17.74 0.03
N LYS A 152 -1.90 18.75 0.85
CA LYS A 152 -2.79 19.86 0.51
C LYS A 152 -2.00 21.16 0.41
N CYS A 153 -2.04 21.78 -0.75
CA CYS A 153 -1.57 23.15 -0.94
C CYS A 153 -2.62 24.11 -0.41
N VAL A 154 -2.24 24.93 0.58
CA VAL A 154 -3.16 25.86 1.22
C VAL A 154 -2.57 27.26 1.29
N PHE A 155 -3.45 28.23 1.49
CA PHE A 155 -3.10 29.60 1.82
C PHE A 155 -3.86 30.06 3.06
N TRP A 156 -3.38 31.12 3.69
CA TRP A 156 -4.04 31.74 4.83
C TRP A 156 -5.20 32.65 4.37
N ASP A 157 -6.45 32.28 4.69
CA ASP A 157 -7.63 33.11 4.40
C ASP A 157 -7.84 34.14 5.53
N ASN A 158 -7.41 35.39 5.26
CA ASN A 158 -7.52 36.52 6.18
C ASN A 158 -8.96 36.85 6.62
N LYS A 159 -9.99 36.43 5.87
CA LYS A 159 -11.39 36.68 6.22
C LYS A 159 -11.95 35.63 7.16
N LYS A 160 -11.52 34.38 6.99
CA LYS A 160 -12.00 33.24 7.77
C LYS A 160 -11.07 32.91 8.94
N HIS A 161 -9.85 33.44 8.96
CA HIS A 161 -8.78 33.10 9.91
C HIS A 161 -8.50 31.58 9.91
N VAL A 162 -8.51 30.96 8.71
CA VAL A 162 -8.25 29.52 8.52
C VAL A 162 -7.36 29.30 7.29
N PHE A 163 -6.66 28.16 7.25
CA PHE A 163 -6.05 27.68 6.01
C PHE A 163 -7.12 27.18 5.03
N SER A 164 -7.09 27.70 3.80
CA SER A 164 -7.98 27.26 2.70
C SER A 164 -7.17 26.70 1.54
N SER A 165 -7.72 25.71 0.83
CA SER A 165 -7.16 25.16 -0.42
C SER A 165 -7.74 25.80 -1.68
N ASP A 166 -8.64 26.79 -1.54
CA ASP A 166 -9.31 27.41 -2.69
C ASP A 166 -8.30 28.08 -3.63
N GLY A 167 -8.39 27.78 -4.93
CA GLY A 167 -7.46 28.33 -5.93
C GLY A 167 -6.06 27.70 -5.94
N CYS A 168 -5.75 26.77 -5.02
CA CYS A 168 -4.47 26.07 -4.96
C CYS A 168 -4.60 24.58 -5.32
N LYS A 169 -3.67 24.06 -6.11
CA LYS A 169 -3.62 22.67 -6.56
C LYS A 169 -2.26 22.05 -6.31
N TRP A 170 -2.26 20.83 -5.79
CA TRP A 170 -1.06 20.02 -5.65
C TRP A 170 -0.69 19.35 -6.97
N ALA A 171 0.59 19.36 -7.33
CA ALA A 171 1.07 18.79 -8.59
C ALA A 171 1.05 17.26 -8.63
N GLY A 172 0.81 16.61 -7.49
CA GLY A 172 0.69 15.15 -7.38
C GLY A 172 1.95 14.45 -6.87
N PRO A 173 1.91 13.11 -6.73
CA PRO A 173 2.95 12.32 -6.07
C PRO A 173 4.28 12.29 -6.84
N SER A 174 4.29 12.65 -8.13
CA SER A 174 5.52 12.77 -8.91
C SER A 174 6.36 14.01 -8.53
N LYS A 175 5.71 15.03 -7.95
CA LYS A 175 6.30 16.31 -7.54
C LYS A 175 5.70 16.74 -6.22
N GLU A 176 6.04 15.98 -5.17
CA GLU A 176 5.38 16.06 -3.86
C GLU A 176 5.41 17.47 -3.24
N GLY A 177 6.49 18.23 -3.38
CA GLY A 177 6.59 19.60 -2.85
C GLY A 177 5.90 20.69 -3.68
N ARG A 178 5.38 20.37 -4.88
CA ARG A 178 4.96 21.39 -5.84
C ARG A 178 3.49 21.75 -5.74
N CYS A 179 3.22 23.03 -5.56
CA CYS A 179 1.91 23.66 -5.53
C CYS A 179 1.77 24.69 -6.65
N THR A 180 0.57 24.78 -7.23
CA THR A 180 0.21 25.82 -8.20
C THR A 180 -1.05 26.54 -7.71
N CYS A 181 -0.99 27.86 -7.56
CA CYS A 181 -2.11 28.68 -7.10
C CYS A 181 -2.42 29.81 -8.09
N ASP A 182 -3.69 30.24 -8.16
CA ASP A 182 -4.17 31.32 -9.04
C ASP A 182 -4.21 32.70 -8.38
N HIS A 183 -3.73 32.80 -7.14
CA HIS A 183 -3.68 34.02 -6.35
C HIS A 183 -2.35 34.19 -5.62
N LEU A 184 -2.17 35.32 -4.94
CA LEU A 184 -1.02 35.65 -4.13
C LEU A 184 -1.46 35.79 -2.67
N SER A 185 -0.80 35.06 -1.78
CA SER A 185 -1.10 35.02 -0.35
C SER A 185 0.09 34.45 0.43
N SER A 186 -0.15 34.13 1.70
CA SER A 186 0.74 33.35 2.56
C SER A 186 0.40 31.86 2.43
N PHE A 187 1.29 31.10 1.78
CA PHE A 187 1.13 29.70 1.43
C PHE A 187 1.82 28.75 2.41
N ALA A 188 1.25 27.55 2.53
CA ALA A 188 1.83 26.43 3.24
C ALA A 188 1.44 25.10 2.58
N LEU A 189 2.21 24.05 2.86
CA LEU A 189 1.92 22.67 2.48
C LEU A 189 1.48 21.90 3.72
N LEU A 190 0.28 21.32 3.68
CA LEU A 190 -0.24 20.46 4.75
C LEU A 190 -0.10 18.99 4.39
N LEU A 191 0.24 18.16 5.38
CA LEU A 191 0.20 16.71 5.31
C LEU A 191 -1.05 16.20 6.04
N SER A 192 -1.86 15.36 5.37
CA SER A 192 -2.99 14.70 6.03
C SER A 192 -2.51 13.73 7.12
N LYS A 193 -3.18 13.70 8.27
CA LYS A 193 -2.88 12.76 9.36
C LYS A 193 -3.49 11.38 9.13
N GLU A 194 -4.49 11.31 8.25
CA GLU A 194 -5.22 10.10 7.89
C GLU A 194 -4.89 9.69 6.45
N PRO A 195 -4.76 8.38 6.19
CA PRO A 195 -4.61 7.88 4.83
C PRO A 195 -5.90 8.09 4.04
N LEU A 196 -5.79 8.17 2.72
CA LEU A 196 -6.91 8.21 1.80
C LEU A 196 -7.79 6.97 2.02
N ASP A 197 -9.04 7.21 2.38
CA ASP A 197 -10.05 6.14 2.49
C ASP A 197 -10.66 5.88 1.11
N VAL A 198 -10.47 4.67 0.60
CA VAL A 198 -11.07 4.26 -0.67
C VAL A 198 -12.52 3.85 -0.41
N PRO A 199 -13.52 4.56 -0.98
CA PRO A 199 -14.91 4.36 -0.62
C PRO A 199 -15.36 2.90 -0.74
N GLY A 200 -15.87 2.32 0.34
CA GLY A 200 -16.43 0.96 0.31
C GLY A 200 -15.40 -0.18 0.34
N LEU A 201 -14.09 0.10 0.27
CA LEU A 201 -13.05 -0.94 0.24
C LEU A 201 -13.01 -1.76 1.53
N THR A 202 -13.24 -1.11 2.68
CA THR A 202 -13.32 -1.77 4.00
C THR A 202 -14.47 -2.77 4.07
N TYR A 203 -15.68 -2.38 3.63
CA TYR A 203 -16.84 -3.28 3.58
C TYR A 203 -16.62 -4.46 2.63
N LEU A 204 -16.01 -4.19 1.46
CA LEU A 204 -15.66 -5.22 0.50
C LEU A 204 -14.64 -6.21 1.09
N THR A 205 -13.61 -5.71 1.78
CA THR A 205 -12.60 -6.53 2.44
C THR A 205 -13.23 -7.45 3.49
N TYR A 206 -14.12 -6.92 4.34
CA TYR A 206 -14.83 -7.73 5.33
C TYR A 206 -15.72 -8.81 4.70
N ALA A 207 -16.51 -8.44 3.68
CA ALA A 207 -17.38 -9.38 2.98
C ALA A 207 -16.56 -10.49 2.29
N ALA A 208 -15.49 -10.11 1.58
CA ALA A 208 -14.63 -11.04 0.85
C ALA A 208 -13.91 -12.01 1.79
N LEU A 209 -13.27 -11.49 2.84
CA LEU A 209 -12.55 -12.33 3.81
C LEU A 209 -13.48 -13.24 4.60
N SER A 210 -14.68 -12.78 4.97
CA SER A 210 -15.67 -13.61 5.67
C SER A 210 -16.12 -14.79 4.81
N LEU A 211 -16.43 -14.54 3.53
CA LEU A 211 -16.78 -15.62 2.59
C LEU A 211 -15.60 -16.57 2.36
N SER A 212 -14.40 -16.03 2.29
CA SER A 212 -13.15 -16.79 2.12
C SER A 212 -12.89 -17.72 3.30
N VAL A 213 -13.06 -17.23 4.53
CA VAL A 213 -12.95 -18.05 5.77
C VAL A 213 -13.95 -19.21 5.74
N LEU A 214 -15.23 -18.94 5.45
CA LEU A 214 -16.24 -20.00 5.36
C LEU A 214 -15.87 -21.03 4.29
N SER A 215 -15.42 -20.56 3.13
CA SER A 215 -15.02 -21.42 2.01
C SER A 215 -13.80 -22.29 2.33
N LEU A 216 -12.83 -21.76 3.08
CA LEU A 216 -11.64 -22.49 3.53
C LEU A 216 -12.01 -23.59 4.53
N ILE A 217 -12.93 -23.33 5.46
CA ILE A 217 -13.41 -24.34 6.40
C ILE A 217 -14.06 -25.49 5.63
N VAL A 218 -14.96 -25.18 4.69
CA VAL A 218 -15.61 -26.20 3.85
C VAL A 218 -14.57 -26.98 3.03
N THR A 219 -13.58 -26.29 2.45
CA THR A 219 -12.50 -26.95 1.68
C THR A 219 -11.71 -27.93 2.55
N LEU A 220 -11.31 -27.52 3.76
CA LEU A 220 -10.59 -28.39 4.69
C LEU A 220 -11.42 -29.63 5.07
N VAL A 221 -12.73 -29.46 5.29
CA VAL A 221 -13.62 -30.59 5.57
C VAL A 221 -13.69 -31.56 4.37
N ILE A 222 -13.84 -31.05 3.14
CA ILE A 222 -13.85 -31.88 1.92
C ILE A 222 -12.53 -32.64 1.78
N GLU A 223 -11.41 -31.95 1.92
CA GLU A 223 -10.06 -32.53 1.80
C GLU A 223 -9.81 -33.63 2.85
N LEU A 224 -10.32 -33.47 4.07
CA LEU A 224 -10.24 -34.49 5.12
C LEU A 224 -11.11 -35.72 4.83
N ILE A 225 -12.33 -35.53 4.34
CA ILE A 225 -13.25 -36.63 4.01
C ILE A 225 -12.69 -37.46 2.84
N VAL A 226 -12.19 -36.78 1.81
CA VAL A 226 -11.75 -37.41 0.56
C VAL A 226 -10.30 -37.94 0.65
N TRP A 227 -9.60 -37.65 1.74
CA TRP A 227 -8.20 -37.98 1.95
C TRP A 227 -7.88 -39.46 1.69
N SER A 228 -8.59 -40.37 2.36
CA SER A 228 -8.32 -41.81 2.29
C SER A 228 -8.63 -42.40 0.91
N ASP A 229 -9.61 -41.85 0.20
CA ASP A 229 -10.09 -42.39 -1.07
C ASP A 229 -9.23 -41.97 -2.27
N VAL A 230 -8.65 -40.77 -2.22
CA VAL A 230 -7.97 -40.15 -3.38
C VAL A 230 -6.45 -40.26 -3.28
N VAL A 231 -5.90 -40.38 -2.08
CA VAL A 231 -4.45 -40.36 -1.84
C VAL A 231 -3.82 -41.74 -2.10
N LYS A 232 -4.02 -42.25 -3.32
CA LYS A 232 -3.50 -43.55 -3.75
C LYS A 232 -2.04 -43.50 -4.19
N THR A 233 -1.59 -42.34 -4.66
CA THR A 233 -0.23 -42.13 -5.20
C THR A 233 0.57 -41.17 -4.35
N SER A 234 1.90 -41.33 -4.32
CA SER A 234 2.85 -40.40 -3.66
C SER A 234 2.60 -38.95 -4.06
N THR A 235 2.53 -38.69 -5.37
CA THR A 235 2.23 -37.38 -5.96
C THR A 235 0.95 -36.74 -5.44
N LEU A 236 -0.12 -37.54 -5.34
CA LEU A 236 -1.42 -37.05 -4.88
C LEU A 236 -1.36 -36.70 -3.39
N TYR A 237 -0.73 -37.55 -2.58
CA TYR A 237 -0.49 -37.27 -1.16
C TYR A 237 0.16 -35.90 -0.97
N LEU A 238 1.27 -35.66 -1.67
CA LEU A 238 2.06 -34.44 -1.55
C LEU A 238 1.27 -33.18 -1.95
N ARG A 239 0.51 -33.28 -3.05
CA ARG A 239 -0.35 -32.18 -3.52
C ARG A 239 -1.45 -31.86 -2.51
N HIS A 240 -2.13 -32.88 -1.99
CA HIS A 240 -3.20 -32.72 -0.99
C HIS A 240 -2.65 -32.18 0.34
N THR A 241 -1.48 -32.66 0.79
CA THR A 241 -0.78 -32.10 1.96
C THR A 241 -0.47 -30.61 1.76
N ALA A 242 0.14 -30.22 0.65
CA ALA A 242 0.45 -28.82 0.39
C ALA A 242 -0.83 -27.96 0.36
N HIS A 243 -1.89 -28.44 -0.29
CA HIS A 243 -3.19 -27.77 -0.35
C HIS A 243 -3.78 -27.54 1.04
N VAL A 244 -3.84 -28.57 1.89
CA VAL A 244 -4.35 -28.45 3.28
C VAL A 244 -3.55 -27.42 4.08
N ASN A 245 -2.21 -27.41 3.96
CA ASN A 245 -1.36 -26.45 4.67
C ASN A 245 -1.54 -25.01 4.15
N ILE A 246 -1.70 -24.81 2.83
CA ILE A 246 -2.06 -23.52 2.23
C ILE A 246 -3.37 -23.01 2.81
N CYS A 247 -4.41 -23.86 2.82
CA CYS A 247 -5.72 -23.51 3.37
C CYS A 247 -5.66 -23.19 4.86
N LEU A 248 -4.94 -23.99 5.65
CA LEU A 248 -4.80 -23.80 7.08
C LEU A 248 -4.09 -22.47 7.41
N CYS A 249 -2.97 -22.20 6.75
CA CYS A 249 -2.24 -20.95 6.94
C CYS A 249 -3.08 -19.73 6.53
N LEU A 250 -3.76 -19.81 5.38
CA LEU A 250 -4.62 -18.73 4.90
C LEU A 250 -5.82 -18.50 5.83
N LEU A 251 -6.42 -19.58 6.37
CA LEU A 251 -7.53 -19.50 7.32
C LEU A 251 -7.11 -18.79 8.60
N ILE A 252 -5.99 -19.20 9.20
CA ILE A 252 -5.48 -18.57 10.43
C ILE A 252 -5.14 -17.10 10.18
N GLY A 253 -4.45 -16.78 9.08
CA GLY A 253 -4.12 -15.41 8.72
C GLY A 253 -5.37 -14.53 8.55
N ASN A 254 -6.40 -15.02 7.86
CA ASN A 254 -7.65 -14.28 7.63
C ASN A 254 -8.47 -14.11 8.91
N LEU A 255 -8.49 -15.12 9.80
CA LEU A 255 -9.11 -14.98 11.12
C LEU A 255 -8.41 -13.91 11.96
N CYS A 256 -7.08 -13.90 11.98
CA CYS A 256 -6.31 -12.85 12.65
C CYS A 256 -6.54 -11.47 12.04
N PHE A 257 -6.68 -11.38 10.72
CA PHE A 257 -6.97 -10.12 10.03
C PHE A 257 -8.35 -9.58 10.42
N LEU A 258 -9.38 -10.42 10.38
CA LEU A 258 -10.74 -10.05 10.78
C LEU A 258 -10.82 -9.67 12.26
N ALA A 259 -10.17 -10.48 13.13
CA ALA A 259 -10.12 -10.22 14.56
C ALA A 259 -9.42 -8.88 14.86
N SER A 260 -8.29 -8.59 14.19
CA SER A 260 -7.55 -7.34 14.41
C SER A 260 -8.20 -6.11 13.79
N SER A 261 -9.14 -6.27 12.87
CA SER A 261 -9.76 -5.12 12.16
C SER A 261 -11.14 -4.78 12.72
N SER A 262 -11.85 -5.73 13.35
CA SER A 262 -13.23 -5.53 13.80
C SER A 262 -13.42 -4.54 14.97
N ASN A 263 -12.40 -4.30 15.80
CA ASN A 263 -12.48 -3.39 16.95
C ASN A 263 -11.17 -2.63 17.22
N PRO A 264 -10.72 -1.73 16.32
CA PRO A 264 -9.42 -1.06 16.43
C PRO A 264 -9.24 -0.26 17.73
N GLU A 265 -10.31 0.29 18.32
CA GLU A 265 -10.23 1.11 19.54
C GLU A 265 -10.13 0.29 20.85
N ASN A 266 -10.45 -1.01 20.83
CA ASN A 266 -10.47 -1.87 22.01
C ASN A 266 -9.47 -3.04 21.96
N ILE A 267 -8.61 -3.08 20.94
CA ILE A 267 -7.60 -4.14 20.82
C ILE A 267 -6.43 -3.81 21.76
N SER A 268 -6.10 -4.75 22.64
CA SER A 268 -4.88 -4.60 23.44
C SER A 268 -3.63 -4.72 22.56
N ASP A 269 -2.59 -3.97 22.92
CA ASP A 269 -1.28 -4.03 22.28
C ASP A 269 -0.78 -5.48 22.07
N LEU A 270 -0.97 -6.31 23.10
CA LEU A 270 -0.61 -7.74 23.06
C LEU A 270 -1.35 -8.51 21.95
N TRP A 271 -2.66 -8.27 21.78
CA TRP A 271 -3.45 -8.91 20.73
C TRP A 271 -3.05 -8.43 19.33
N CYS A 272 -2.78 -7.14 19.19
CA CYS A 272 -2.32 -6.55 17.94
C CYS A 272 -0.97 -7.13 17.51
N ARG A 273 0.01 -7.14 18.43
CA ARG A 273 1.33 -7.73 18.24
C ARG A 273 1.26 -9.20 17.88
N THR A 274 0.48 -9.98 18.63
CA THR A 274 0.33 -11.42 18.39
C THR A 274 -0.31 -11.67 17.02
N SER A 275 -1.35 -10.92 16.67
CA SER A 275 -1.99 -11.01 15.35
C SER A 275 -1.04 -10.63 14.23
N ALA A 276 -0.20 -9.60 14.41
CA ALA A 276 0.79 -9.20 13.42
C ALA A 276 1.84 -10.30 13.17
N VAL A 277 2.37 -10.90 14.24
CA VAL A 277 3.33 -12.02 14.14
C VAL A 277 2.69 -13.24 13.47
N LEU A 278 1.47 -13.59 13.88
CA LEU A 278 0.77 -14.75 13.34
C LEU A 278 0.40 -14.56 11.86
N LYS A 279 -0.12 -13.40 11.48
CA LYS A 279 -0.36 -13.06 10.06
C LYS A 279 0.94 -13.10 9.25
N HIS A 280 2.05 -12.57 9.79
CA HIS A 280 3.34 -12.56 9.09
C HIS A 280 3.82 -13.99 8.81
N PHE A 281 3.80 -14.85 9.83
CA PHE A 281 4.15 -16.26 9.69
C PHE A 281 3.20 -17.01 8.76
N CYS A 282 1.89 -16.93 8.98
CA CYS A 282 0.90 -17.70 8.23
C CYS A 282 0.87 -17.32 6.75
N TYR A 283 0.88 -16.02 6.40
CA TYR A 283 0.91 -15.63 4.99
C TYR A 283 2.23 -16.01 4.34
N LEU A 284 3.36 -15.88 5.03
CA LEU A 284 4.65 -16.30 4.49
C LEU A 284 4.69 -17.82 4.27
N ALA A 285 4.28 -18.60 5.27
CA ALA A 285 4.18 -20.06 5.16
C ALA A 285 3.25 -20.50 4.03
N MET A 286 2.10 -19.84 3.85
CA MET A 286 1.20 -20.06 2.72
C MET A 286 1.94 -19.94 1.38
N PHE A 287 2.75 -18.90 1.18
CA PHE A 287 3.55 -18.75 -0.03
C PHE A 287 4.62 -19.84 -0.20
N PHE A 288 5.33 -20.21 0.85
CA PHE A 288 6.33 -21.28 0.78
C PHE A 288 5.70 -22.65 0.50
N TRP A 289 4.49 -22.93 0.99
CA TRP A 289 3.73 -24.12 0.60
C TRP A 289 3.26 -24.07 -0.85
N THR A 290 2.82 -22.90 -1.32
CA THR A 290 2.49 -22.67 -2.73
C THR A 290 3.71 -22.87 -3.64
N PHE A 291 4.90 -22.43 -3.20
CA PHE A 291 6.17 -22.72 -3.87
C PHE A 291 6.44 -24.23 -3.94
N CYS A 292 6.28 -24.96 -2.84
CA CYS A 292 6.44 -26.42 -2.82
C CYS A 292 5.46 -27.10 -3.79
N LEU A 293 4.20 -26.67 -3.80
CA LEU A 293 3.18 -27.17 -4.72
C LEU A 293 3.56 -26.91 -6.18
N SER A 294 3.94 -25.67 -6.50
CA SER A 294 4.38 -25.25 -7.83
C SER A 294 5.60 -26.04 -8.32
N ALA A 295 6.64 -26.17 -7.48
CA ALA A 295 7.84 -26.94 -7.81
C ALA A 295 7.52 -28.42 -8.07
N THR A 296 6.54 -28.99 -7.38
CA THR A 296 6.08 -30.38 -7.59
C THR A 296 5.44 -30.58 -8.94
N LEU A 297 4.55 -29.65 -9.32
CA LEU A 297 3.86 -29.71 -10.60
C LEU A 297 4.85 -29.51 -11.75
N LEU A 298 5.82 -28.60 -11.59
CA LEU A 298 6.91 -28.42 -12.55
C LEU A 298 7.76 -29.68 -12.69
N HIS A 299 8.20 -30.26 -11.57
CA HIS A 299 8.98 -31.49 -11.57
C HIS A 299 8.22 -32.63 -12.27
N GLN A 300 6.92 -32.74 -12.05
CA GLN A 300 6.08 -33.76 -12.71
C GLN A 300 5.88 -33.51 -14.20
N ALA A 301 5.76 -32.24 -14.62
CA ALA A 301 5.63 -31.88 -16.02
C ALA A 301 6.93 -32.13 -16.81
N VAL A 302 8.10 -31.99 -16.16
CA VAL A 302 9.42 -32.15 -16.82
C VAL A 302 9.96 -33.57 -16.71
N PHE A 303 9.86 -34.20 -15.53
CA PHE A 303 10.46 -35.51 -15.22
C PHE A 303 9.41 -36.58 -14.96
N LEU A 304 8.67 -36.97 -16.01
CA LEU A 304 7.57 -37.94 -15.93
C LEU A 304 7.97 -39.31 -15.33
N PHE A 305 9.23 -39.72 -15.47
CA PHE A 305 9.74 -41.02 -15.02
C PHE A 305 10.45 -40.99 -13.66
N HIS A 306 10.70 -39.80 -13.09
CA HIS A 306 11.45 -39.67 -11.84
C HIS A 306 10.49 -39.70 -10.63
N LYS A 307 10.47 -40.83 -9.91
CA LYS A 307 9.66 -41.00 -8.71
C LYS A 307 10.46 -40.64 -7.46
N VAL A 308 10.18 -39.48 -6.88
CA VAL A 308 10.76 -39.06 -5.60
C VAL A 308 10.09 -39.82 -4.44
N SER A 309 10.89 -40.27 -3.46
CA SER A 309 10.37 -40.91 -2.25
C SER A 309 9.42 -39.99 -1.48
N LYS A 310 8.24 -40.52 -1.09
CA LYS A 310 7.20 -39.80 -0.33
C LYS A 310 7.76 -39.10 0.91
N ALA A 311 8.56 -39.84 1.70
CA ALA A 311 9.07 -39.38 2.98
C ALA A 311 10.09 -38.24 2.81
N ASN A 312 10.95 -38.33 1.79
CA ASN A 312 12.00 -37.33 1.56
C ASN A 312 11.41 -36.02 1.08
N TYR A 313 10.46 -36.08 0.13
CA TYR A 313 9.76 -34.89 -0.32
C TYR A 313 8.97 -34.25 0.82
N LEU A 314 8.19 -35.02 1.60
CA LEU A 314 7.39 -34.47 2.69
C LEU A 314 8.26 -33.75 3.72
N ARG A 315 9.39 -34.37 4.11
CA ARG A 315 10.37 -33.74 5.02
C ARG A 315 10.90 -32.43 4.42
N PHE A 316 11.30 -32.44 3.15
CA PHE A 316 11.78 -31.24 2.46
C PHE A 316 10.72 -30.14 2.44
N SER A 317 9.48 -30.45 2.06
CA SER A 317 8.39 -29.47 2.02
C SER A 317 7.97 -28.95 3.38
N LEU A 318 8.05 -29.75 4.44
CA LEU A 318 7.81 -29.27 5.80
C LEU A 318 8.90 -28.27 6.24
N VAL A 319 10.17 -28.56 5.93
CA VAL A 319 11.29 -27.64 6.21
C VAL A 319 11.12 -26.34 5.42
N VAL A 320 10.86 -26.42 4.11
CA VAL A 320 10.69 -25.23 3.26
C VAL A 320 9.41 -24.47 3.61
N GLY A 321 8.30 -25.18 3.80
CA GLY A 321 6.97 -24.64 4.03
C GLY A 321 6.76 -24.01 5.41
N TYR A 322 7.50 -24.44 6.44
CA TYR A 322 7.35 -23.92 7.80
C TYR A 322 8.64 -23.44 8.45
N ALA A 323 9.73 -24.21 8.38
CA ALA A 323 10.96 -23.85 9.10
C ALA A 323 11.59 -22.56 8.53
N ILE A 324 11.64 -22.41 7.21
CA ILE A 324 12.17 -21.18 6.59
C ILE A 324 11.32 -19.94 6.94
N PRO A 325 9.98 -19.92 6.76
CA PRO A 325 9.14 -18.82 7.23
C PRO A 325 9.33 -18.51 8.72
N LEU A 326 9.41 -19.55 9.56
CA LEU A 326 9.60 -19.39 11.00
C LEU A 326 10.92 -18.69 11.32
N ILE A 327 12.01 -19.09 10.67
CA ILE A 327 13.32 -18.45 10.84
C ILE A 327 13.27 -16.98 10.41
N ILE A 328 12.65 -16.67 9.27
CA ILE A 328 12.51 -15.27 8.79
C ILE A 328 11.75 -14.42 9.82
N VAL A 329 10.59 -14.89 10.28
CA VAL A 329 9.79 -14.16 11.28
C VAL A 329 10.51 -14.03 12.60
N PHE A 330 11.17 -15.09 13.07
CA PHE A 330 11.92 -15.10 14.33
C PHE A 330 13.09 -14.11 14.30
N VAL A 331 13.91 -14.14 13.25
CA VAL A 331 15.01 -13.19 13.08
C VAL A 331 14.47 -11.77 13.00
N THR A 332 13.41 -11.53 12.23
CA THR A 332 12.79 -10.20 12.11
C THR A 332 12.32 -9.71 13.48
N PHE A 333 11.60 -10.54 14.23
CA PHE A 333 11.10 -10.23 15.57
C PHE A 333 12.23 -9.83 16.53
N LEU A 334 13.34 -10.58 16.53
CA LEU A 334 14.50 -10.27 17.37
C LEU A 334 15.19 -8.97 16.95
N THR A 335 15.39 -8.75 15.65
CA THR A 335 16.04 -7.54 15.13
C THR A 335 15.19 -6.27 15.34
N CYS A 336 13.88 -6.42 15.53
CA CYS A 336 12.95 -5.31 15.73
C CYS A 336 12.55 -5.14 17.20
N ASN A 337 13.56 -5.12 18.08
CA ASN A 337 13.40 -4.90 19.53
C ASN A 337 12.34 -5.81 20.19
N GLY A 338 12.29 -7.10 19.80
CA GLY A 338 11.32 -8.05 20.34
C GLY A 338 9.87 -7.76 19.90
N GLY A 339 9.70 -7.26 18.68
CA GLY A 339 8.38 -6.96 18.11
C GLY A 339 7.75 -5.69 18.67
N ALA A 340 8.54 -4.61 18.84
CA ALA A 340 8.04 -3.34 19.34
C ALA A 340 7.12 -2.63 18.33
N GLU A 341 6.15 -1.88 18.85
CA GLU A 341 5.26 -1.01 18.05
C GLU A 341 6.07 0.08 17.31
N GLY A 342 5.63 0.44 16.10
CA GLY A 342 6.30 1.43 15.26
C GLY A 342 7.59 0.94 14.58
N VAL A 343 8.14 -0.20 15.04
CA VAL A 343 9.30 -0.87 14.41
C VAL A 343 8.86 -2.15 13.71
N TYR A 344 8.22 -3.09 14.42
CA TYR A 344 7.78 -4.37 13.86
C TYR A 344 6.38 -4.30 13.24
N TYR A 345 5.42 -3.72 13.94
CA TYR A 345 4.05 -3.55 13.47
C TYR A 345 3.51 -2.14 13.76
N LEU A 346 2.47 -1.77 13.03
CA LEU A 346 1.70 -0.55 13.24
C LEU A 346 0.42 -0.87 14.01
N GLU A 347 0.14 -0.16 15.10
CA GLU A 347 -1.04 -0.39 15.95
C GLU A 347 -2.36 -0.25 15.18
N LYS A 348 -2.47 0.79 14.33
CA LYS A 348 -3.68 1.09 13.54
C LYS A 348 -4.14 -0.05 12.62
N THR A 349 -3.22 -0.87 12.10
CA THR A 349 -3.52 -1.95 11.15
C THR A 349 -3.17 -3.34 11.67
N CYS A 350 -2.53 -3.42 12.85
CA CYS A 350 -1.91 -4.61 13.40
C CYS A 350 -1.10 -5.39 12.35
N TRP A 351 -0.35 -4.68 11.52
CA TRP A 351 0.41 -5.24 10.41
C TRP A 351 1.82 -4.66 10.34
N LEU A 352 2.70 -5.30 9.56
CA LEU A 352 4.11 -4.93 9.44
C LEU A 352 4.29 -3.46 9.04
N VAL A 353 5.31 -2.82 9.60
CA VAL A 353 5.61 -1.41 9.34
C VAL A 353 6.18 -1.24 7.94
N TYR A 354 5.59 -0.33 7.17
CA TYR A 354 6.12 0.17 5.91
C TYR A 354 6.73 1.56 6.14
N GLY A 355 8.05 1.69 6.04
CA GLY A 355 8.80 2.92 6.31
C GLY A 355 9.37 3.60 5.07
N GLY A 356 8.90 3.23 3.87
CA GLY A 356 9.41 3.70 2.57
C GLY A 356 10.24 2.65 1.84
N LEU A 357 10.90 3.04 0.74
CA LEU A 357 11.60 2.08 -0.13
C LEU A 357 12.75 1.38 0.62
N PHE A 358 12.67 0.05 0.71
CA PHE A 358 13.58 -0.83 1.49
C PHE A 358 13.69 -0.48 2.99
N LYS A 359 12.70 0.23 3.53
CA LYS A 359 12.64 0.61 4.95
C LYS A 359 11.39 0.04 5.60
N GLY A 360 11.57 -0.57 6.78
CA GLY A 360 10.50 -1.19 7.55
C GLY A 360 10.43 -2.71 7.41
N THR A 361 9.77 -3.35 8.35
CA THR A 361 9.64 -4.81 8.45
C THR A 361 8.77 -5.42 7.38
N PHE A 362 7.95 -4.63 6.68
CA PHE A 362 7.17 -5.13 5.56
C PHE A 362 8.04 -5.80 4.47
N TYR A 363 9.31 -5.37 4.33
CA TYR A 363 10.24 -5.95 3.35
C TYR A 363 10.67 -7.39 3.65
N THR A 364 10.64 -7.81 4.92
CA THR A 364 10.96 -9.20 5.29
C THR A 364 9.90 -10.18 4.82
N PHE A 365 8.68 -9.68 4.56
CA PHE A 365 7.60 -10.43 3.95
C PHE A 365 7.62 -10.31 2.43
N ILE A 366 7.64 -9.09 1.88
CA ILE A 366 7.39 -8.87 0.45
C ILE A 366 8.52 -9.37 -0.46
N ILE A 367 9.78 -9.34 -0.02
CA ILE A 367 10.93 -9.79 -0.82
C ILE A 367 10.87 -11.31 -1.05
N PRO A 368 10.74 -12.17 -0.01
CA PRO A 368 10.52 -13.60 -0.21
C PRO A 368 9.29 -13.90 -1.07
N VAL A 369 8.17 -13.20 -0.82
CA VAL A 369 6.94 -13.37 -1.60
C VAL A 369 7.16 -13.05 -3.07
N GLY A 370 7.87 -11.96 -3.39
CA GLY A 370 8.17 -11.57 -4.76
C GLY A 370 9.01 -12.60 -5.50
N ALA A 371 10.03 -13.15 -4.83
CA ALA A 371 10.85 -14.22 -5.39
C ALA A 371 10.00 -15.49 -5.66
N ILE A 372 9.13 -15.87 -4.72
CA ILE A 372 8.24 -17.02 -4.87
C ILE A 372 7.24 -16.82 -6.01
N VAL A 373 6.57 -15.66 -6.07
CA VAL A 373 5.61 -15.34 -7.13
C VAL A 373 6.28 -15.39 -8.49
N PHE A 374 7.49 -14.83 -8.62
CA PHE A 374 8.27 -14.90 -9.86
C PHE A 374 8.54 -16.36 -10.29
N ILE A 375 9.02 -17.19 -9.37
CA ILE A 375 9.28 -18.62 -9.66
C ILE A 375 7.98 -19.37 -9.99
N ASN A 376 6.89 -19.07 -9.30
CA ASN A 376 5.59 -19.69 -9.57
C ASN A 376 5.04 -19.32 -10.94
N VAL A 377 5.15 -18.06 -11.35
CA VAL A 377 4.76 -17.63 -12.70
C VAL A 377 5.59 -18.38 -13.74
N PHE A 378 6.91 -18.44 -13.57
CA PHE A 378 7.79 -19.19 -14.46
C PHE A 378 7.42 -20.68 -14.55
N SER A 379 7.24 -21.32 -13.39
CA SER A 379 6.81 -22.72 -13.27
C SER A 379 5.49 -22.99 -13.99
N MET A 380 4.48 -22.13 -13.76
CA MET A 380 3.17 -22.26 -14.39
C MET A 380 3.25 -22.11 -15.91
N LEU A 381 4.06 -21.18 -16.42
CA LEU A 381 4.29 -21.05 -17.87
C LEU A 381 4.87 -22.33 -18.46
N VAL A 382 5.87 -22.93 -17.83
CA VAL A 382 6.47 -24.20 -18.30
C VAL A 382 5.45 -25.35 -18.26
N VAL A 383 4.69 -25.47 -17.16
CA VAL A 383 3.65 -26.50 -17.03
C VAL A 383 2.58 -26.35 -18.11
N ILE A 384 2.11 -25.12 -18.36
CA ILE A 384 1.11 -24.83 -19.41
C ILE A 384 1.66 -25.19 -20.78
N MET A 385 2.90 -24.80 -21.10
CA MET A 385 3.54 -25.13 -22.38
C MET A 385 3.65 -26.64 -22.58
N LYS A 386 4.00 -27.40 -21.54
CA LYS A 386 4.05 -28.86 -21.62
C LYS A 386 2.68 -29.52 -21.70
N LEU A 387 1.67 -29.00 -21.00
CA LEU A 387 0.30 -29.48 -21.13
C LEU A 387 -0.23 -29.29 -22.55
N ILE A 388 -0.03 -28.11 -23.15
CA ILE A 388 -0.45 -27.82 -24.53
C ILE A 388 0.30 -28.72 -25.52
N SER A 389 1.62 -28.87 -25.37
CA SER A 389 2.44 -29.74 -26.22
C SER A 389 1.98 -31.21 -26.16
N HIS A 390 1.80 -31.74 -24.95
CA HIS A 390 1.36 -33.13 -24.76
C HIS A 390 -0.06 -33.37 -25.28
N HIS A 391 -0.96 -32.39 -25.10
CA HIS A 391 -2.28 -32.43 -25.73
C HIS A 391 -2.14 -32.48 -27.26
N SER A 392 -1.35 -31.59 -27.87
CA SER A 392 -1.17 -31.57 -29.33
C SER A 392 -0.62 -32.91 -29.88
N GLU A 393 0.30 -33.56 -29.16
CA GLU A 393 0.86 -34.87 -29.55
C GLU A 393 -0.15 -36.03 -29.41
N ILE A 394 -0.96 -36.04 -28.36
CA ILE A 394 -2.04 -37.03 -28.21
C ILE A 394 -3.12 -36.80 -29.27
N HIS A 395 -3.47 -35.54 -29.55
CA HIS A 395 -4.46 -35.17 -30.56
C HIS A 395 -4.04 -35.61 -31.97
N GLN A 396 -2.74 -35.62 -32.30
CA GLN A 396 -2.26 -36.16 -33.58
C GLN A 396 -2.42 -37.70 -33.70
N LYS A 397 -2.54 -38.42 -32.58
CA LYS A 397 -2.62 -39.88 -32.54
C LYS A 397 -4.05 -40.43 -32.44
N THR A 398 -5.05 -39.59 -32.18
CA THR A 398 -6.45 -40.00 -32.04
C THR A 398 -7.36 -39.05 -32.80
N ASP A 399 -8.08 -39.54 -33.83
CA ASP A 399 -9.11 -38.80 -34.59
C ASP A 399 -10.28 -38.40 -33.67
N ILE A 400 -10.11 -37.34 -32.88
CA ILE A 400 -11.13 -36.81 -31.97
C ILE A 400 -11.87 -35.66 -32.68
N SER A 401 -13.21 -35.66 -32.61
CA SER A 401 -14.04 -34.63 -33.25
C SER A 401 -13.74 -33.20 -32.72
N PRO A 402 -13.80 -32.16 -33.58
CA PRO A 402 -13.46 -30.78 -33.23
C PRO A 402 -14.34 -30.17 -32.13
N GLU A 403 -15.52 -30.74 -31.85
CA GLU A 403 -16.39 -30.30 -30.75
C GLU A 403 -15.90 -30.78 -29.38
N LYS A 404 -15.36 -32.01 -29.30
CA LYS A 404 -14.75 -32.54 -28.07
C LYS A 404 -13.42 -31.84 -27.76
N GLU A 405 -12.70 -31.39 -28.79
CA GLU A 405 -11.49 -30.57 -28.67
C GLU A 405 -11.77 -29.22 -28.00
N LYS A 406 -12.78 -28.48 -28.49
CA LYS A 406 -13.20 -27.20 -27.89
C LYS A 406 -13.64 -27.37 -26.44
N ALA A 407 -14.33 -28.47 -26.10
CA ALA A 407 -14.77 -28.76 -24.74
C ALA A 407 -13.61 -29.10 -23.79
N ALA A 408 -12.64 -29.90 -24.25
CA ALA A 408 -11.44 -30.24 -23.48
C ALA A 408 -10.54 -29.02 -23.25
N ALA A 409 -10.26 -28.25 -24.30
CA ALA A 409 -9.48 -27.02 -24.21
C ALA A 409 -10.14 -25.99 -23.28
N LYS A 410 -11.45 -25.80 -23.38
CA LYS A 410 -12.22 -24.92 -22.48
C LYS A 410 -12.12 -25.35 -21.02
N THR A 411 -12.07 -26.65 -20.75
CA THR A 411 -11.92 -27.20 -19.39
C THR A 411 -10.52 -26.92 -18.83
N VAL A 412 -9.47 -27.08 -19.65
CA VAL A 412 -8.09 -26.79 -19.27
C VAL A 412 -7.90 -25.29 -19.01
N VAL A 413 -8.35 -24.42 -19.90
CA VAL A 413 -8.28 -22.96 -19.74
C VAL A 413 -9.03 -22.52 -18.48
N ARG A 414 -10.23 -23.07 -18.25
CA ARG A 414 -11.01 -22.78 -17.03
C ARG A 414 -10.30 -23.24 -15.77
N SER A 415 -9.63 -24.40 -15.79
CA SER A 415 -8.83 -24.88 -14.67
C SER A 415 -7.63 -23.95 -14.40
N ILE A 416 -6.96 -23.44 -15.43
CA ILE A 416 -5.84 -22.50 -15.29
C ILE A 416 -6.31 -21.19 -14.64
N ILE A 417 -7.44 -20.65 -15.10
CA ILE A 417 -8.03 -19.41 -14.54
C ILE A 417 -8.33 -19.59 -13.04
N LEU A 418 -8.89 -20.74 -12.66
CA LEU A 418 -9.23 -21.04 -11.26
C LEU A 418 -7.99 -21.37 -10.39
N LEU A 419 -6.95 -21.95 -10.98
CA LEU A 419 -5.68 -22.25 -10.31
C LEU A 419 -4.81 -21.01 -10.10
N THR A 420 -4.94 -19.98 -10.94
CA THR A 420 -4.10 -18.77 -10.92
C THR A 420 -4.09 -18.06 -9.55
N PRO A 421 -5.24 -17.84 -8.87
CA PRO A 421 -5.28 -17.31 -7.50
C PRO A 421 -4.57 -18.19 -6.47
N ILE A 422 -4.55 -19.51 -6.67
CA ILE A 422 -3.93 -20.47 -5.74
C ILE A 422 -2.40 -20.32 -5.77
N PHE A 423 -1.82 -20.03 -6.94
CA PHE A 423 -0.37 -19.87 -7.10
C PHE A 423 0.17 -18.51 -6.65
N GLY A 424 -0.70 -17.61 -6.17
CA GLY A 424 -0.31 -16.28 -5.71
C GLY A 424 0.01 -15.29 -6.83
N VAL A 425 -0.37 -15.59 -8.08
CA VAL A 425 -0.15 -14.68 -9.23
C VAL A 425 -0.93 -13.36 -9.06
N THR A 426 -2.05 -13.41 -8.34
CA THR A 426 -2.87 -12.24 -7.98
C THR A 426 -2.12 -11.20 -7.16
N TRP A 427 -0.99 -11.57 -6.55
CA TRP A 427 -0.13 -10.63 -5.81
C TRP A 427 0.66 -9.67 -6.70
N ILE A 428 0.70 -9.89 -8.02
CA ILE A 428 1.22 -8.88 -8.98
C ILE A 428 0.51 -7.53 -8.77
N PHE A 429 -0.80 -7.54 -8.49
CA PHE A 429 -1.54 -6.32 -8.16
C PHE A 429 -1.12 -5.71 -6.82
N GLY A 430 -0.69 -6.54 -5.84
CA GLY A 430 -0.11 -6.05 -4.59
C GLY A 430 1.23 -5.35 -4.81
N PHE A 431 2.09 -5.89 -5.69
CA PHE A 431 3.30 -5.20 -6.13
C PHE A 431 3.00 -3.92 -6.90
N ALA A 432 1.94 -3.92 -7.73
CA ALA A 432 1.50 -2.70 -8.41
C ALA A 432 1.09 -1.61 -7.40
N ILE A 433 0.32 -1.94 -6.36
CA ILE A 433 -0.03 -1.00 -5.27
C ILE A 433 1.22 -0.48 -4.55
N LEU A 434 2.26 -1.30 -4.40
CA LEU A 434 3.53 -0.84 -3.82
C LEU A 434 4.33 0.08 -4.75
N ILE A 435 4.10 0.04 -6.06
CA ILE A 435 4.79 0.88 -7.04
C ILE A 435 4.01 2.18 -7.30
N PHE A 436 2.69 2.09 -7.41
CA PHE A 436 1.80 3.21 -7.69
C PHE A 436 1.33 3.87 -6.40
N ASP A 437 1.49 5.20 -6.33
CA ASP A 437 1.01 5.97 -5.20
C ASP A 437 -0.52 6.07 -5.20
N LEU A 438 -1.16 5.92 -4.04
CA LEU A 438 -2.62 5.92 -3.94
C LEU A 438 -3.22 7.26 -4.39
N THR A 439 -2.48 8.36 -4.22
CA THR A 439 -2.92 9.68 -4.65
C THR A 439 -2.71 9.94 -6.15
N SER A 440 -2.24 8.94 -6.92
CA SER A 440 -2.11 9.04 -8.38
C SER A 440 -3.46 8.99 -9.13
N GLY A 441 -4.58 8.83 -8.42
CA GLY A 441 -5.93 8.93 -8.97
C GLY A 441 -6.62 7.57 -9.24
N PRO A 442 -7.63 7.53 -10.14
CA PRO A 442 -8.55 6.39 -10.28
C PRO A 442 -7.89 5.03 -10.61
N ALA A 443 -6.74 5.06 -11.27
CA ALA A 443 -5.99 3.84 -11.60
C ALA A 443 -5.46 3.13 -10.35
N ALA A 444 -5.01 3.88 -9.33
CA ALA A 444 -4.55 3.31 -8.07
C ALA A 444 -5.71 2.64 -7.33
N TYR A 445 -6.89 3.29 -7.29
CA TYR A 445 -8.11 2.71 -6.72
C TYR A 445 -8.50 1.41 -7.43
N ALA A 446 -8.41 1.37 -8.77
CA ALA A 446 -8.68 0.15 -9.52
C ALA A 446 -7.76 -1.01 -9.12
N PHE A 447 -6.45 -0.76 -8.95
CA PHE A 447 -5.52 -1.79 -8.48
C PHE A 447 -5.84 -2.28 -7.07
N GLU A 448 -6.23 -1.40 -6.14
CA GLU A 448 -6.64 -1.78 -4.78
C GLU A 448 -7.93 -2.60 -4.75
N TYR A 449 -8.95 -2.23 -5.54
CA TYR A 449 -10.17 -3.05 -5.66
C TYR A 449 -9.87 -4.42 -6.26
N ILE A 450 -9.10 -4.46 -7.35
CA ILE A 450 -8.73 -5.73 -8.00
C ILE A 450 -7.94 -6.61 -7.03
N PHE A 451 -6.96 -6.05 -6.34
CA PHE A 451 -6.18 -6.77 -5.33
C PHE A 451 -7.06 -7.31 -4.20
N THR A 452 -7.95 -6.47 -3.66
CA THR A 452 -8.87 -6.83 -2.58
C THR A 452 -9.85 -7.90 -3.00
N VAL A 453 -10.42 -7.84 -4.21
CA VAL A 453 -11.30 -8.89 -4.73
C VAL A 453 -10.52 -10.20 -4.92
N LEU A 454 -9.40 -10.15 -5.64
CA LEU A 454 -8.67 -11.37 -6.01
C LEU A 454 -8.08 -12.09 -4.79
N ASN A 455 -7.52 -11.34 -3.83
CA ASN A 455 -6.90 -11.91 -2.63
C ASN A 455 -7.90 -12.10 -1.49
N GLY A 456 -8.88 -11.20 -1.36
CA GLY A 456 -9.97 -11.35 -0.39
C GLY A 456 -10.79 -12.62 -0.63
N PHE A 457 -11.13 -12.92 -1.89
CA PHE A 457 -11.86 -14.14 -2.28
C PHE A 457 -10.95 -15.34 -2.57
N GLN A 458 -9.66 -15.31 -2.24
CA GLN A 458 -8.72 -16.40 -2.55
C GLN A 458 -9.19 -17.76 -2.00
N GLY A 459 -9.71 -17.80 -0.78
CA GLY A 459 -10.28 -19.02 -0.17
C GLY A 459 -11.52 -19.55 -0.89
N PHE A 460 -12.34 -18.65 -1.46
CA PHE A 460 -13.48 -19.04 -2.29
C PHE A 460 -13.03 -19.65 -3.63
N PHE A 461 -12.01 -19.07 -4.28
CA PHE A 461 -11.44 -19.65 -5.52
C PHE A 461 -10.80 -21.03 -5.28
N ILE A 462 -10.20 -21.21 -4.11
CA ILE A 462 -9.69 -22.52 -3.67
C ILE A 462 -10.84 -23.54 -3.60
N LEU A 463 -11.93 -23.23 -2.90
CA LEU A 463 -13.09 -24.12 -2.80
C LEU A 463 -13.65 -24.50 -4.18
N LEU A 464 -13.79 -23.52 -5.08
CA LEU A 464 -14.25 -23.78 -6.45
C LEU A 464 -13.32 -24.79 -7.13
N THR A 465 -12.01 -24.59 -7.04
CA THR A 465 -11.02 -25.48 -7.67
C THR A 465 -11.07 -26.88 -7.09
N THR A 466 -11.17 -27.04 -5.77
CA THR A 466 -11.31 -28.34 -5.11
C THR A 466 -12.58 -29.06 -5.58
N CYS A 467 -13.72 -28.38 -5.57
CA CYS A 467 -14.99 -28.92 -6.06
C CYS A 467 -14.93 -29.32 -7.56
N PHE A 468 -14.27 -28.53 -8.42
CA PHE A 468 -14.13 -28.86 -9.83
C PHE A 468 -13.21 -30.06 -10.08
N LEU A 469 -12.06 -30.12 -9.39
CA LEU A 469 -11.11 -31.23 -9.49
C LEU A 469 -11.73 -32.52 -8.98
N ASP A 470 -12.51 -32.46 -7.90
CA ASP A 470 -13.18 -33.63 -7.35
C ASP A 470 -14.37 -34.07 -8.22
N ARG A 471 -15.08 -33.15 -8.88
CA ARG A 471 -16.11 -33.52 -9.87
C ARG A 471 -15.51 -34.31 -11.03
N MET A 472 -14.33 -33.91 -11.53
CA MET A 472 -13.62 -34.68 -12.58
C MET A 472 -13.19 -36.07 -12.08
N LYS A 473 -12.73 -36.18 -10.83
CA LYS A 473 -12.41 -37.49 -10.22
C LYS A 473 -13.66 -38.35 -10.04
N TRP A 474 -14.79 -37.77 -9.64
CA TRP A 474 -16.06 -38.47 -9.44
C TRP A 474 -16.63 -39.00 -10.76
N PHE A 475 -16.63 -38.18 -11.82
CA PHE A 475 -17.02 -38.62 -13.16
C PHE A 475 -16.07 -39.69 -13.74
N SER A 476 -14.76 -39.55 -13.53
CA SER A 476 -13.80 -40.60 -13.93
C SER A 476 -14.05 -41.90 -13.19
N ARG A 477 -14.40 -41.81 -11.90
CA ARG A 477 -14.78 -42.95 -11.07
C ARG A 477 -16.07 -43.60 -11.57
N GLU A 478 -17.11 -42.84 -11.90
CA GLU A 478 -18.36 -43.36 -12.45
C GLU A 478 -18.13 -44.09 -13.79
N ASN A 479 -17.33 -43.53 -14.70
CA ASN A 479 -16.95 -44.19 -15.94
C ASN A 479 -16.11 -45.47 -15.71
N HIS A 480 -15.27 -45.53 -14.67
CA HIS A 480 -14.54 -46.74 -14.28
C HIS A 480 -15.47 -47.78 -13.64
N TRP A 481 -16.45 -47.37 -12.84
CA TRP A 481 -17.47 -48.26 -12.27
C TRP A 481 -18.39 -48.81 -13.36
N GLU A 482 -18.81 -47.99 -14.32
CA GLU A 482 -19.60 -48.46 -15.48
C GLU A 482 -18.80 -49.40 -16.36
N LYS A 483 -17.50 -49.14 -16.61
CA LYS A 483 -16.63 -50.09 -17.32
C LYS A 483 -16.39 -51.38 -16.54
N ALA A 484 -16.17 -51.29 -15.22
CA ALA A 484 -16.01 -52.46 -14.37
C ALA A 484 -17.30 -53.27 -14.23
N HIS A 485 -18.47 -52.63 -14.32
CA HIS A 485 -19.77 -53.29 -14.42
C HIS A 485 -19.98 -53.91 -15.80
N ALA A 486 -19.60 -53.23 -16.89
CA ALA A 486 -19.68 -53.77 -18.24
C ALA A 486 -18.76 -54.98 -18.45
N GLU A 487 -17.60 -55.03 -17.80
CA GLU A 487 -16.68 -56.17 -17.81
C GLU A 487 -17.11 -57.29 -16.84
N ASN A 488 -17.84 -57.00 -15.74
CA ASN A 488 -18.28 -58.01 -14.77
C ASN A 488 -19.70 -58.56 -14.98
N VAL A 489 -20.52 -57.98 -15.86
CA VAL A 489 -21.85 -58.51 -16.20
C VAL A 489 -21.79 -59.84 -16.96
N HIS A 490 -20.60 -60.33 -17.36
CA HIS A 490 -20.45 -61.64 -17.99
C HIS A 490 -19.88 -62.76 -17.09
N SER A 491 -19.64 -62.56 -15.77
CA SER A 491 -19.11 -63.70 -14.99
C SER A 491 -19.48 -63.88 -13.52
N ARG A 492 -20.11 -62.95 -12.79
CA ARG A 492 -20.37 -63.19 -11.34
C ARG A 492 -21.66 -62.55 -10.80
N LEU A 493 -22.75 -63.31 -10.84
CA LEU A 493 -23.88 -63.23 -9.89
C LEU A 493 -24.09 -64.67 -9.38
N PRO A 494 -23.51 -65.05 -8.22
CA PRO A 494 -24.18 -64.80 -6.95
C PRO A 494 -23.20 -64.67 -5.75
N TYR A 495 -22.81 -63.44 -5.34
CA TYR A 495 -22.14 -63.22 -4.04
C TYR A 495 -22.51 -61.87 -3.38
N LEU A 496 -23.57 -61.21 -3.84
CA LEU A 496 -24.08 -59.96 -3.25
C LEU A 496 -25.13 -60.27 -2.18
N PHE A 497 -24.70 -60.85 -1.06
CA PHE A 497 -25.41 -60.79 0.21
C PHE A 497 -24.37 -61.04 1.32
N ASN A 498 -24.27 -60.10 2.27
CA ASN A 498 -23.36 -60.07 3.43
C ASN A 498 -22.04 -59.29 3.25
N VAL A 499 -22.08 -57.96 3.22
CA VAL A 499 -21.18 -57.10 4.03
C VAL A 499 -21.89 -55.75 4.29
N ILE A 500 -22.93 -55.78 5.12
CA ILE A 500 -23.32 -54.63 5.96
C ILE A 500 -23.29 -55.22 7.37
N VAL A 501 -22.67 -54.50 8.30
CA VAL A 501 -22.27 -54.90 9.67
C VAL A 501 -20.88 -55.52 9.72
N TYR A 502 -19.85 -54.68 9.83
CA TYR A 502 -19.04 -54.51 11.04
C TYR A 502 -18.18 -53.24 10.95
#